data_AF-A0A166T879-F1
#
_entry.id   AF-A0A166T879-F1
#
_cell.length_a   1.000
_cell.length_b   1.000
_cell.length_c   1.000
_cell.angle_alpha   90.00
_cell.angle_beta   90.00
_cell.angle_gamma   90.00
#
_symmetry.space_group_name_H-M   'P 1'
#
loop_
_entity.id
_entity.type
_entity.pdbx_description
1 polymer ?
#
loop_
_entity_poly.entity_id
_entity_poly.type
_entity_poly.pdbx_seq_one_letter_code
_entity_poly.pdbx_strand_id
1 'polypeptide(L)'
;MPRRIRTIPGPSRLSGFLKQLTRAPRLVLSEDVTRLKLAYKFKGGDFAAKYFVKEELPRIRYANPALAIEVDKLDPTNPKQKAQKSAITLEFSNRPAQTISITHARSTGLLTALMALAGSPAWPEWVKQRTAKGEPIIPEPEAPAKPKAALATGPTAALSKKLPWRVKAPKAAAAKNAAVKGTGAPGGKQGSKGDIKELLGVADVGMPSLTA
;
A
#
# COMPACT_ATOMS: atom_id res chain seq x y z
N MET A 1 42.84 23.81 34.04
CA MET A 1 42.51 23.20 32.73
C MET A 1 41.03 23.40 32.43
N PRO A 2 40.65 24.02 31.29
CA PRO A 2 39.25 24.20 30.92
C PRO A 2 38.60 22.86 30.58
N ARG A 3 37.45 22.56 31.21
CA ARG A 3 36.69 21.33 30.97
C ARG A 3 35.87 21.50 29.68
N ARG A 4 36.01 20.59 28.72
CA ARG A 4 35.11 20.54 27.55
C ARG A 4 33.69 20.29 28.04
N ILE A 5 32.81 21.26 27.83
CA ILE A 5 31.38 21.14 28.15
C ILE A 5 30.83 20.06 27.23
N ARG A 6 30.27 18.99 27.80
CA ARG A 6 29.61 17.94 27.02
C ARG A 6 28.36 18.56 26.40
N THR A 7 28.36 18.74 25.07
CA THR A 7 27.19 19.20 24.31
C THR A 7 26.00 18.32 24.66
N ILE A 8 24.88 18.94 25.02
CA ILE A 8 23.63 18.21 25.25
C ILE A 8 23.32 17.50 23.93
N PRO A 9 23.30 16.16 23.90
CA PRO A 9 23.01 15.45 22.67
C PRO A 9 21.64 15.90 22.17
N GLY A 10 21.56 16.22 20.88
CA GLY A 10 20.31 16.59 20.23
C GLY A 10 19.22 15.52 20.43
N PRO A 11 17.97 15.81 20.03
CA PRO A 11 16.84 14.91 20.27
C PRO A 11 17.18 13.49 19.84
N SER A 12 17.02 12.54 20.76
CA SER A 12 17.36 11.15 20.51
C SER A 12 16.55 10.59 19.33
N ARG A 13 17.11 9.62 18.61
CA ARG A 13 16.37 8.95 17.51
C ARG A 13 15.01 8.41 17.96
N LEU A 14 14.94 7.89 19.20
CA LEU A 14 13.70 7.43 19.82
C LEU A 14 12.68 8.56 20.00
N SER A 15 13.12 9.75 20.42
CA SER A 15 12.23 10.90 20.53
C SER A 15 11.64 11.30 19.16
N GLY A 16 12.40 11.12 18.07
CA GLY A 16 11.91 11.31 16.71
C GLY A 16 10.82 10.30 16.33
N PHE A 17 11.04 9.01 16.60
CA PHE A 17 10.03 7.98 16.33
C PHE A 17 8.77 8.16 17.16
N LEU A 18 8.90 8.52 18.44
CA LEU A 18 7.73 8.79 19.30
C LEU A 18 6.89 9.94 18.75
N LYS A 19 7.54 11.05 18.31
CA LYS A 19 6.82 12.17 17.66
C LYS A 19 6.04 11.72 16.43
N GLN A 20 6.59 10.80 15.62
CA GLN A 20 5.90 10.26 14.45
C GLN A 20 4.73 9.35 14.85
N LEU A 21 4.93 8.47 15.83
CA LEU A 21 3.91 7.52 16.31
C LEU A 21 2.73 8.24 17.00
N THR A 22 3.01 9.29 17.77
CA THR A 22 2.00 10.06 18.51
C THR A 22 1.44 11.25 17.73
N ARG A 23 1.76 11.37 16.43
CA ARG A 23 1.26 12.43 15.56
C ARG A 23 -0.27 12.43 15.53
N ALA A 24 -0.89 13.60 15.58
CA ALA A 24 -2.33 13.73 15.43
C ALA A 24 -2.76 13.49 13.96
N PRO A 25 -3.92 12.87 13.70
CA PRO A 25 -4.87 12.30 14.65
C PRO A 25 -4.39 10.99 15.31
N ARG A 26 -4.84 10.71 16.54
CA ARG A 26 -4.61 9.41 17.20
C ARG A 26 -5.49 8.35 16.54
N LEU A 27 -4.86 7.33 15.96
CA LEU A 27 -5.54 6.29 15.17
C LEU A 27 -6.07 5.17 16.06
N VAL A 28 -6.97 5.49 16.97
CA VAL A 28 -7.62 4.50 17.86
C VAL A 28 -8.80 3.88 17.13
N LEU A 29 -8.80 2.55 17.05
CA LEU A 29 -9.88 1.78 16.44
C LEU A 29 -10.91 1.38 17.51
N SER A 30 -12.11 1.00 17.08
CA SER A 30 -13.11 0.45 17.98
C SER A 30 -12.64 -0.88 18.58
N GLU A 31 -13.06 -1.15 19.82
CA GLU A 31 -12.70 -2.38 20.54
C GLU A 31 -13.25 -3.64 19.89
N ASP A 32 -14.27 -3.50 19.03
CA ASP A 32 -14.84 -4.59 18.24
C ASP A 32 -13.88 -5.15 17.18
N VAL A 33 -12.84 -4.39 16.78
CA VAL A 33 -11.89 -4.83 15.74
C VAL A 33 -10.86 -5.76 16.36
N THR A 34 -10.88 -7.02 15.92
CA THR A 34 -9.96 -8.04 16.43
C THR A 34 -8.74 -8.22 15.53
N ARG A 35 -8.94 -8.15 14.20
CA ARG A 35 -7.86 -8.40 13.23
C ARG A 35 -7.90 -7.44 12.06
N LEU A 36 -6.72 -6.99 11.65
CA LEU A 36 -6.50 -6.20 10.44
C LEU A 36 -5.57 -6.98 9.52
N LYS A 37 -6.09 -7.41 8.37
CA LYS A 37 -5.33 -8.08 7.31
C LYS A 37 -5.13 -7.14 6.15
N LEU A 38 -3.90 -6.99 5.70
CA LEU A 38 -3.55 -6.17 4.56
C LEU A 38 -2.80 -7.01 3.53
N ALA A 39 -3.43 -7.23 2.38
CA ALA A 39 -2.80 -7.89 1.24
C ALA A 39 -2.49 -6.85 0.17
N TYR A 40 -1.24 -6.78 -0.30
CA TYR A 40 -0.86 -5.84 -1.37
C TYR A 40 0.27 -6.36 -2.23
N LYS A 41 0.36 -5.87 -3.48
CA LYS A 41 1.42 -6.25 -4.40
C LYS A 41 2.73 -5.54 -4.04
N PHE A 42 3.75 -6.30 -3.68
CA PHE A 42 5.04 -5.74 -3.32
C PHE A 42 5.75 -5.16 -4.53
N LYS A 43 5.67 -5.84 -5.67
CA LYS A 43 6.17 -5.36 -6.97
C LYS A 43 4.97 -4.96 -7.84
N GLY A 44 5.03 -3.75 -8.40
CA GLY A 44 3.96 -3.19 -9.22
C GLY A 44 2.93 -2.36 -8.44
N GLY A 45 2.53 -1.22 -9.05
CA GLY A 45 1.28 -0.47 -8.85
C GLY A 45 0.93 0.12 -7.47
N ASP A 46 1.02 -0.65 -6.39
CA ASP A 46 0.32 -0.35 -5.14
C ASP A 46 1.17 0.51 -4.20
N PHE A 47 1.52 1.71 -4.65
CA PHE A 47 2.29 2.66 -3.84
C PHE A 47 1.54 3.07 -2.58
N ALA A 48 0.21 3.23 -2.66
CA ALA A 48 -0.59 3.62 -1.50
C ALA A 48 -0.54 2.58 -0.37
N ALA A 49 -0.62 1.29 -0.69
CA ALA A 49 -0.44 0.23 0.30
C ALA A 49 0.95 0.30 0.94
N LYS A 50 2.00 0.51 0.14
CA LYS A 50 3.38 0.62 0.64
C LYS A 50 3.55 1.80 1.60
N TYR A 51 3.04 2.97 1.23
CA TYR A 51 3.06 4.15 2.09
C TYR A 51 2.23 3.93 3.35
N PHE A 52 1.07 3.29 3.24
CA PHE A 52 0.22 2.95 4.38
C PHE A 52 0.94 2.01 5.36
N VAL A 53 1.59 0.95 4.88
CA VAL A 53 2.39 0.02 5.72
C VAL A 53 3.55 0.74 6.40
N LYS A 54 4.20 1.67 5.70
CA LYS A 54 5.37 2.37 6.21
C LYS A 54 5.04 3.45 7.23
N GLU A 55 4.02 4.27 6.95
CA GLU A 55 3.72 5.48 7.72
C GLU A 55 2.59 5.28 8.72
N GLU A 56 1.49 4.63 8.31
CA GLU A 56 0.26 4.58 9.10
C GLU A 56 0.15 3.33 9.96
N LEU A 57 0.59 2.18 9.46
CA LEU A 57 0.48 0.91 10.18
C LEU A 57 1.24 0.91 11.52
N PRO A 58 2.47 1.46 11.65
CA PRO A 58 3.13 1.59 12.94
C PRO A 58 2.36 2.46 13.93
N ARG A 59 1.70 3.53 13.44
CA ARG A 59 0.88 4.43 14.25
C ARG A 59 -0.37 3.72 14.77
N ILE A 60 -1.05 2.95 13.91
CA ILE A 60 -2.21 2.13 14.28
C ILE A 60 -1.80 1.09 15.33
N ARG A 61 -0.67 0.40 15.14
CA ARG A 61 -0.19 -0.60 16.10
C ARG A 61 0.19 0.01 17.44
N TYR A 62 0.76 1.22 17.43
CA TYR A 62 1.11 1.94 18.66
C TYR A 62 -0.14 2.37 19.45
N ALA A 63 -1.19 2.80 18.76
CA ALA A 63 -2.45 3.19 19.39
C ALA A 63 -3.29 1.99 19.84
N ASN A 64 -3.18 0.84 19.17
CA ASN A 64 -4.00 -0.36 19.42
C ASN A 64 -3.10 -1.60 19.59
N PRO A 65 -2.48 -1.80 20.77
CA PRO A 65 -1.54 -2.89 20.99
C PRO A 65 -2.19 -4.28 21.00
N ALA A 66 -3.49 -4.37 21.30
CA ALA A 66 -4.24 -5.62 21.34
C ALA A 66 -4.65 -6.14 19.94
N LEU A 67 -4.53 -5.29 18.90
CA LEU A 67 -4.98 -5.63 17.55
C LEU A 67 -3.99 -6.58 16.85
N ALA A 68 -4.50 -7.69 16.32
CA ALA A 68 -3.72 -8.59 15.49
C ALA A 68 -3.59 -8.01 14.06
N ILE A 69 -2.38 -7.61 13.68
CA ILE A 69 -2.11 -7.03 12.36
C ILE A 69 -1.28 -7.99 11.51
N GLU A 70 -1.82 -8.35 10.34
CA GLU A 70 -1.19 -9.23 9.36
C GLU A 70 -0.99 -8.51 8.04
N VAL A 71 0.20 -8.67 7.46
CA VAL A 71 0.59 -7.99 6.23
C VAL A 71 1.12 -9.01 5.23
N ASP A 72 0.30 -9.30 4.22
CA ASP A 72 0.61 -10.22 3.15
C ASP A 72 1.18 -9.47 1.95
N LYS A 73 2.47 -9.71 1.70
CA LYS A 73 3.20 -9.19 0.54
C LYS A 73 3.03 -10.15 -0.62
N LEU A 74 2.20 -9.75 -1.58
CA LEU A 74 1.92 -10.53 -2.78
C LEU A 74 3.01 -10.29 -3.81
N ASP A 75 3.64 -11.37 -4.29
CA ASP A 75 4.60 -11.32 -5.38
C ASP A 75 3.88 -11.60 -6.72
N PRO A 76 3.84 -10.61 -7.64
CA PRO A 76 3.11 -10.75 -8.91
C PRO A 76 3.74 -11.79 -9.86
N THR A 77 4.97 -12.23 -9.58
CA THR A 77 5.66 -13.28 -10.34
C THR A 77 5.02 -14.64 -10.10
N ASN A 78 4.39 -14.86 -8.94
CA ASN A 78 3.69 -16.10 -8.66
C ASN A 78 2.28 -16.05 -9.30
N PRO A 79 1.91 -16.97 -10.20
CA PRO A 79 0.63 -16.94 -10.89
C PRO A 79 -0.57 -17.01 -9.94
N LYS A 80 -0.44 -17.70 -8.80
CA LYS A 80 -1.52 -17.80 -7.79
C LYS A 80 -1.78 -16.46 -7.12
N GLN A 81 -0.73 -15.71 -6.79
CA GLN A 81 -0.83 -14.41 -6.11
C GLN A 81 -1.08 -13.25 -7.08
N LYS A 82 -0.74 -13.40 -8.37
CA LYS A 82 -0.96 -12.39 -9.40
C LYS A 82 -2.44 -12.00 -9.55
N ALA A 83 -3.33 -12.98 -9.42
CA ALA A 83 -4.78 -12.79 -9.51
C ALA A 83 -5.39 -12.13 -8.26
N GLN A 84 -4.68 -12.16 -7.12
CA GLN A 84 -5.18 -11.60 -5.89
C GLN A 84 -5.19 -10.07 -5.94
N LYS A 85 -6.31 -9.49 -5.51
CA LYS A 85 -6.52 -8.04 -5.44
C LYS A 85 -5.94 -7.50 -4.14
N SER A 86 -5.37 -6.30 -4.23
CA SER A 86 -4.85 -5.60 -3.06
C SER A 86 -6.01 -5.03 -2.26
N ALA A 87 -6.13 -5.45 -1.00
CA ALA A 87 -7.26 -5.16 -0.15
C ALA A 87 -6.86 -5.12 1.33
N ILE A 88 -7.59 -4.31 2.10
CA ILE A 88 -7.57 -4.32 3.57
C ILE A 88 -8.83 -5.01 4.03
N THR A 89 -8.70 -6.05 4.85
CA THR A 89 -9.81 -6.75 5.47
C THR A 89 -9.78 -6.52 6.97
N LEU A 90 -10.89 -6.06 7.52
CA LEU A 90 -11.12 -5.84 8.94
C LEU A 90 -12.05 -6.93 9.46
N GLU A 91 -11.60 -7.67 10.46
CA GLU A 91 -12.41 -8.66 11.17
C GLU A 91 -12.90 -8.03 12.47
N PHE A 92 -14.22 -8.11 12.67
CA PHE A 92 -14.88 -7.62 13.87
C PHE A 92 -15.37 -8.80 14.70
N SER A 93 -15.43 -8.66 16.02
CA SER A 93 -16.05 -9.63 16.92
C SER A 93 -17.57 -9.72 16.70
N ASN A 94 -18.20 -8.55 16.53
CA ASN A 94 -19.65 -8.39 16.56
C ASN A 94 -20.28 -8.10 15.18
N ARG A 95 -19.48 -8.06 14.10
CA ARG A 95 -19.93 -7.65 12.76
C ARG A 95 -19.25 -8.49 11.66
N PRO A 96 -19.84 -8.59 10.46
CA PRO A 96 -19.19 -9.25 9.34
C PRO A 96 -17.90 -8.54 8.96
N ALA A 97 -16.93 -9.31 8.47
CA ALA A 97 -15.67 -8.78 7.99
C ALA A 97 -15.90 -7.79 6.84
N GLN A 98 -15.25 -6.63 6.91
CA GLN A 98 -15.34 -5.61 5.87
C GLN A 98 -14.06 -5.55 5.07
N THR A 99 -14.17 -5.39 3.76
CA THR A 99 -13.03 -5.35 2.86
C THR A 99 -13.01 -4.04 2.08
N ILE A 100 -11.87 -3.34 2.15
CA ILE A 100 -11.60 -2.08 1.45
C ILE A 100 -10.63 -2.38 0.31
N SER A 101 -11.00 -2.04 -0.93
CA SER A 101 -10.11 -2.19 -2.09
C SER A 101 -9.05 -1.08 -2.12
N ILE A 102 -7.80 -1.44 -2.43
CA ILE A 102 -6.67 -0.49 -2.44
C ILE A 102 -6.39 0.08 -3.84
N THR A 103 -7.04 -0.46 -4.86
CA THR A 103 -6.81 -0.09 -6.26
C THR A 103 -7.07 1.41 -6.48
N HIS A 104 -6.04 2.16 -6.88
CA HIS A 104 -6.07 3.60 -7.16
C HIS A 104 -6.33 4.54 -5.96
N ALA A 105 -6.41 4.04 -4.73
CA ALA A 105 -6.55 4.90 -3.55
C ALA A 105 -5.22 5.58 -3.20
N ARG A 106 -5.24 6.75 -2.56
CA ARG A 106 -4.07 7.33 -1.85
C ARG A 106 -4.02 6.79 -0.42
N SER A 107 -2.83 6.76 0.20
CA SER A 107 -2.68 6.27 1.59
C SER A 107 -3.54 7.04 2.59
N THR A 108 -3.68 8.36 2.42
CA THR A 108 -4.55 9.21 3.23
C THR A 108 -6.02 8.83 3.07
N GLY A 109 -6.47 8.59 1.83
CA GLY A 109 -7.83 8.14 1.55
C GLY A 109 -8.15 6.76 2.15
N LEU A 110 -7.18 5.84 2.11
CA LEU A 110 -7.30 4.53 2.78
C LEU A 110 -7.44 4.69 4.28
N LEU A 111 -6.64 5.56 4.89
CA LEU A 111 -6.71 5.82 6.32
C LEU A 111 -8.06 6.44 6.71
N THR A 112 -8.55 7.43 5.97
CA THR A 112 -9.87 8.01 6.24
C THR A 112 -10.99 6.99 6.08
N ALA A 113 -10.93 6.13 5.06
CA ALA A 113 -11.92 5.07 4.85
C ALA A 113 -11.89 4.05 5.99
N LEU A 114 -10.69 3.63 6.42
CA LEU A 114 -10.52 2.71 7.52
C LEU A 114 -11.05 3.30 8.84
N MET A 115 -10.71 4.55 9.14
CA MET A 115 -11.18 5.23 10.35
C MET A 115 -12.68 5.55 10.30
N ALA A 116 -13.27 5.76 9.11
CA ALA A 116 -14.72 5.91 8.98
C ALA A 116 -15.48 4.62 9.28
N LEU A 117 -14.89 3.45 8.97
CA LEU A 117 -15.52 2.15 9.21
C LEU A 117 -15.27 1.60 10.61
N ALA A 118 -14.06 1.82 11.14
CA ALA A 118 -13.56 1.15 12.34
C ALA A 118 -12.92 2.11 13.36
N GLY A 119 -13.05 3.43 13.18
CA GLY A 119 -12.51 4.41 14.11
C GLY A 119 -13.33 4.52 15.39
N SER A 120 -12.66 4.89 16.48
CA SER A 120 -13.28 5.31 17.74
C SER A 120 -14.20 6.54 17.55
N PRO A 121 -15.19 6.77 18.44
CA PRO A 121 -16.05 7.96 18.41
C PRO A 121 -15.31 9.31 18.42
N ALA A 122 -14.04 9.35 18.81
CA ALA A 122 -13.21 10.56 18.71
C ALA A 122 -12.88 10.97 17.26
N TRP A 123 -12.93 10.03 16.30
CA TRP A 123 -12.62 10.29 14.90
C TRP A 123 -13.60 11.25 14.21
N PRO A 124 -14.93 11.06 14.26
CA PRO A 124 -15.88 11.99 13.65
C PRO A 124 -15.79 13.40 14.27
N GLU A 125 -15.50 13.52 15.56
CA GLU A 125 -15.25 14.82 16.20
C GLU A 125 -14.02 15.51 15.62
N TRP A 126 -12.93 14.77 15.44
CA TRP A 126 -11.72 15.27 14.76
C TRP A 126 -12.02 15.78 13.35
N VAL A 127 -12.78 14.99 12.57
CA VAL A 127 -13.18 15.38 11.21
C VAL A 127 -13.99 16.68 11.25
N LYS A 128 -15.01 16.78 12.12
CA LYS A 128 -15.83 17.99 12.28
C LYS A 128 -14.98 19.22 12.62
N GLN A 129 -14.05 19.08 13.56
CA GLN A 129 -13.14 20.18 13.96
C GLN A 129 -12.24 20.63 12.81
N ARG A 130 -11.74 19.70 12.00
CA ARG A 130 -10.89 20.01 10.83
C ARG A 130 -11.67 20.66 9.70
N THR A 131 -12.84 20.13 9.40
CA THR A 131 -13.74 20.69 8.38
C THR A 131 -14.20 22.09 8.76
N ALA A 132 -14.52 22.35 10.04
CA ALA A 132 -14.88 23.69 10.53
C ALA A 132 -13.74 24.70 10.39
N LYS A 133 -12.48 24.25 10.47
CA LYS A 133 -11.28 25.08 10.25
C LYS A 133 -10.86 25.19 8.78
N GLY A 134 -11.47 24.43 7.87
CA GLY A 134 -11.06 24.34 6.48
C GLY A 134 -9.70 23.65 6.27
N GLU A 135 -9.22 22.89 7.25
CA GLU A 135 -7.92 22.21 7.20
C GLU A 135 -8.05 20.77 6.67
N PRO A 136 -7.00 20.19 6.05
CA PRO A 136 -7.02 18.79 5.65
C PRO A 136 -7.21 17.85 6.86
N ILE A 137 -8.04 16.82 6.68
CA ILE A 137 -8.43 15.87 7.76
C ILE A 137 -7.21 15.16 8.34
N ILE A 138 -6.30 14.71 7.46
CA ILE A 138 -5.03 14.14 7.84
C ILE A 138 -3.96 15.15 7.41
N PRO A 139 -3.13 15.65 8.34
CA PRO A 139 -2.02 16.50 7.94
C PRO A 139 -1.08 15.63 7.10
N GLU A 140 -0.93 15.96 5.82
CA GLU A 140 0.04 15.26 4.98
C GLU A 140 1.44 15.48 5.60
N PRO A 141 2.29 14.44 5.69
CA PRO A 141 3.68 14.68 6.00
C PRO A 141 4.24 15.55 4.89
N GLU A 142 4.71 16.76 5.23
CA GLU A 142 5.42 17.61 4.27
C GLU A 142 6.45 16.75 3.56
N ALA A 143 6.34 16.64 2.24
CA ALA A 143 7.30 15.88 1.45
C ALA A 143 8.69 16.36 1.87
N PRO A 144 9.63 15.45 2.24
CA PRO A 144 10.96 15.88 2.65
C PRO A 144 11.46 16.77 1.53
N ALA A 145 11.71 18.04 1.85
CA ALA A 145 12.19 19.02 0.89
C ALA A 145 13.31 18.33 0.13
N LYS A 146 13.10 18.06 -1.18
CA LYS A 146 14.12 17.44 -2.01
C LYS A 146 15.39 18.24 -1.70
N PRO A 147 16.49 17.62 -1.23
CA PRO A 147 17.70 18.38 -1.01
C PRO A 147 17.95 19.08 -2.34
N LYS A 148 17.82 20.42 -2.35
CA LYS A 148 18.16 21.22 -3.52
C LYS A 148 19.55 20.74 -3.87
N ALA A 149 19.70 20.17 -5.07
CA ALA A 149 20.99 19.76 -5.57
C ALA A 149 21.91 20.97 -5.36
N ALA A 150 22.78 20.88 -4.36
CA ALA A 150 23.75 21.90 -4.11
C ALA A 150 24.55 21.95 -5.42
N LEU A 151 24.45 23.09 -6.11
CA LEU A 151 25.25 23.36 -7.29
C LEU A 151 26.69 22.98 -6.94
N ALA A 152 27.19 21.95 -7.60
CA ALA A 152 28.60 21.62 -7.60
C ALA A 152 29.31 22.66 -8.47
N THR A 153 29.57 23.84 -7.91
CA THR A 153 30.63 24.73 -8.36
C THR A 153 31.86 24.46 -7.50
N GLY A 154 32.53 23.36 -7.81
CA GLY A 154 33.89 23.08 -7.36
C GLY A 154 34.75 22.78 -8.59
N PRO A 155 35.94 23.37 -8.73
CA PRO A 155 36.72 23.29 -9.95
C PRO A 155 37.27 21.88 -10.17
N THR A 156 37.31 21.51 -11.45
CA THR A 156 38.14 20.47 -12.04
C THR A 156 39.49 20.31 -11.33
N ALA A 157 39.69 19.19 -10.65
CA ALA A 157 41.01 18.67 -10.35
C ALA A 157 40.98 17.15 -10.50
N ALA A 158 41.68 16.70 -11.52
CA ALA A 158 41.85 15.30 -11.89
C ALA A 158 42.37 14.46 -10.71
N LEU A 159 41.67 13.38 -10.38
CA LEU A 159 42.30 12.21 -9.76
C LEU A 159 41.58 10.93 -10.16
N SER A 160 41.79 10.57 -11.43
CA SER A 160 41.72 9.19 -11.89
C SER A 160 42.72 8.33 -11.10
N LYS A 161 42.23 7.52 -10.16
CA LYS A 161 42.96 6.35 -9.65
C LYS A 161 41.99 5.17 -9.45
N LYS A 162 41.95 4.34 -10.51
CA LYS A 162 41.89 2.86 -10.50
C LYS A 162 41.06 2.21 -9.37
N LEU A 163 39.84 1.75 -9.69
CA LEU A 163 39.24 0.59 -9.02
C LEU A 163 39.49 -0.67 -9.85
N PRO A 164 40.32 -1.62 -9.40
CA PRO A 164 40.54 -2.88 -10.09
C PRO A 164 39.67 -3.99 -9.48
N TRP A 165 38.39 -4.04 -9.83
CA TRP A 165 37.61 -5.28 -9.72
C TRP A 165 36.43 -5.28 -10.70
N ARG A 166 36.74 -5.12 -11.99
CA ARG A 166 35.80 -5.51 -13.05
C ARG A 166 36.25 -6.88 -13.56
N VAL A 167 35.72 -7.93 -12.95
CA VAL A 167 35.84 -9.30 -13.46
C VAL A 167 35.25 -9.29 -14.87
N LYS A 168 36.09 -9.55 -15.86
CA LYS A 168 35.70 -9.69 -17.27
C LYS A 168 34.76 -10.89 -17.38
N ALA A 169 33.52 -10.65 -17.82
CA ALA A 169 32.65 -11.72 -18.29
C ALA A 169 33.31 -12.39 -19.53
N PRO A 170 33.52 -13.72 -19.54
CA PRO A 170 33.94 -14.39 -20.75
C PRO A 170 32.78 -14.44 -21.75
N LYS A 171 33.03 -13.86 -22.91
CA LYS A 171 32.24 -14.00 -24.13
C LYS A 171 32.54 -15.37 -24.75
N ALA A 172 31.68 -16.36 -24.50
CA ALA A 172 31.62 -17.61 -25.26
C ALA A 172 30.32 -17.54 -26.09
N ALA A 173 30.41 -17.34 -27.40
CA ALA A 173 30.69 -18.35 -28.43
C ALA A 173 29.45 -19.18 -28.76
N ALA A 174 29.08 -19.08 -30.03
CA ALA A 174 27.95 -19.69 -30.70
C ALA A 174 27.85 -21.21 -30.51
N ALA A 175 26.62 -21.71 -30.40
CA ALA A 175 26.26 -23.03 -30.89
C ALA A 175 24.87 -22.95 -31.53
N LYS A 176 24.88 -22.94 -32.85
CA LYS A 176 23.74 -23.28 -33.70
C LYS A 176 23.48 -24.77 -33.47
N ASN A 177 22.25 -25.17 -33.17
CA ASN A 177 21.82 -26.54 -33.40
C ASN A 177 20.57 -26.53 -34.28
N ALA A 178 20.73 -27.22 -35.40
CA ALA A 178 19.75 -27.45 -36.43
C ALA A 178 18.70 -28.48 -35.97
N ALA A 179 17.50 -28.29 -36.51
CA ALA A 179 16.60 -29.30 -37.06
C ALA A 179 16.49 -30.68 -36.37
N VAL A 180 15.32 -30.98 -35.81
CA VAL A 180 14.68 -32.29 -35.98
C VAL A 180 13.19 -32.08 -36.31
N LYS A 181 12.82 -32.67 -37.46
CA LYS A 181 11.48 -32.86 -38.00
C LYS A 181 10.62 -33.74 -37.08
N GLY A 182 9.31 -33.52 -37.08
CA GLY A 182 8.30 -34.50 -36.69
C GLY A 182 6.90 -33.87 -36.76
N THR A 183 6.27 -33.79 -37.93
CA THR A 183 5.20 -34.71 -38.39
C THR A 183 4.15 -35.06 -37.32
N GLY A 184 2.91 -34.59 -37.51
CA GLY A 184 1.76 -35.04 -36.74
C GLY A 184 0.55 -34.09 -36.76
N ALA A 185 -0.14 -34.01 -37.89
CA ALA A 185 -1.54 -33.59 -37.97
C ALA A 185 -2.46 -34.79 -37.60
N PRO A 186 -3.81 -34.70 -37.67
CA PRO A 186 -4.73 -33.75 -37.07
C PRO A 186 -5.84 -34.48 -36.27
N GLY A 187 -6.50 -33.81 -35.32
CA GLY A 187 -7.72 -34.30 -34.69
C GLY A 187 -8.13 -33.39 -33.52
N GLY A 188 -9.37 -32.99 -33.33
CA GLY A 188 -10.60 -33.24 -34.06
C GLY A 188 -11.69 -32.36 -33.46
N LYS A 189 -12.69 -32.07 -34.30
CA LYS A 189 -14.12 -31.91 -34.01
C LYS A 189 -14.60 -31.07 -32.81
N GLN A 190 -15.38 -30.06 -33.20
CA GLN A 190 -16.77 -29.79 -32.76
C GLN A 190 -16.98 -29.31 -31.32
N GLY A 191 -17.13 -27.99 -31.18
CA GLY A 191 -17.75 -27.34 -30.03
C GLY A 191 -18.90 -26.43 -30.47
N SER A 192 -20.07 -27.04 -30.63
CA SER A 192 -21.42 -26.52 -30.39
C SER A 192 -21.70 -25.01 -30.60
N LYS A 193 -22.35 -24.69 -31.74
CA LYS A 193 -23.35 -23.62 -31.77
C LYS A 193 -24.54 -24.11 -30.95
N GLY A 194 -24.68 -23.58 -29.75
CA GLY A 194 -25.89 -23.70 -28.94
C GLY A 194 -26.55 -22.33 -28.85
N ASP A 195 -27.57 -22.15 -29.69
CA ASP A 195 -28.63 -21.17 -29.49
C ASP A 195 -29.17 -21.22 -28.06
N ILE A 196 -29.18 -20.09 -27.36
CA ILE A 196 -30.20 -19.79 -26.35
C ILE A 196 -30.64 -18.35 -26.60
N LYS A 197 -31.55 -18.25 -27.55
CA LYS A 197 -32.53 -17.17 -27.64
C LYS A 197 -33.70 -17.58 -26.74
N GLU A 198 -34.27 -16.60 -26.07
CA GLU A 198 -35.53 -16.68 -25.30
C GLU A 198 -35.47 -17.39 -23.94
N LEU A 199 -35.54 -16.60 -22.88
CA LEU A 199 -36.70 -16.67 -21.98
C LEU A 199 -37.07 -15.26 -21.55
N LEU A 200 -38.23 -14.84 -22.05
CA LEU A 200 -39.06 -13.76 -21.55
C LEU A 200 -39.46 -13.98 -20.08
N GLY A 201 -39.65 -12.87 -19.38
CA GLY A 201 -40.28 -12.76 -18.06
C GLY A 201 -39.89 -11.39 -17.48
N VAL A 202 -40.51 -10.28 -17.90
CA VAL A 202 -41.85 -9.82 -17.52
C VAL A 202 -42.11 -9.97 -16.01
N ALA A 203 -41.83 -8.87 -15.30
CA ALA A 203 -42.47 -8.40 -14.07
C ALA A 203 -41.81 -7.03 -13.82
N ASP A 204 -42.36 -5.88 -14.20
CA ASP A 204 -43.62 -5.27 -13.75
C ASP A 204 -43.94 -5.57 -12.27
N VAL A 205 -43.32 -4.81 -11.38
CA VAL A 205 -43.89 -4.51 -10.05
C VAL A 205 -43.51 -3.06 -9.68
N GLY A 206 -44.46 -2.17 -9.90
CA GLY A 206 -44.99 -1.26 -8.88
C GLY A 206 -44.02 -0.35 -8.11
N MET A 207 -43.96 0.91 -8.53
CA MET A 207 -43.80 2.03 -7.62
C MET A 207 -44.93 2.04 -6.57
N PRO A 208 -44.63 2.41 -5.32
CA PRO A 208 -45.47 3.39 -4.67
C PRO A 208 -44.69 4.65 -4.28
N SER A 209 -45.10 5.74 -4.92
CA SER A 209 -44.98 7.10 -4.42
C SER A 209 -45.61 7.22 -3.04
N LEU A 210 -44.91 7.83 -2.09
CA LEU A 210 -45.54 8.53 -0.96
C LEU A 210 -44.74 9.81 -0.67
N THR A 211 -45.33 10.89 -1.14
CA THR A 211 -45.17 12.28 -0.72
C THR A 211 -45.70 12.53 0.69
N ALA A 212 -45.17 13.62 1.26
CA ALA A 212 -45.64 14.43 2.41
C ALA A 212 -45.01 14.10 3.76
#